data_AF-A0A0P9GQN0-F1
#
_entry.id   AF-A0A0P9GQN0-F1
#
_cell.length_a   1.000
_cell.length_b   1.000
_cell.length_c   1.000
_cell.angle_alpha   90.00
_cell.angle_beta   90.00
_cell.angle_gamma   90.00
#
_symmetry.space_group_name_H-M   'P 1'
#
loop_
_entity.id
_entity.type
_entity.pdbx_description
1 polymer ?
#
loop_
_entity_poly.entity_id
_entity_poly.type
_entity_poly.pdbx_seq_one_letter_code
_entity_poly.pdbx_strand_id
1 'polypeptide(L)'
;MPKNKRLGISVSLLALTMMGVTGCTTGGQQQAVGKTPTNKSAINTTTSSATLNSTSNPVTAKTKSQPGTSNVTITVSSSNRKSPSHSGVHDSSKTPWNSVVVQSMASVMKDTFAPLVAPIYIGQLNDSNYPYLTSLTTSTTDEYRVAFHITSTQLGIDSPAINQPPNTGLAEYVGEYGATEFSNSKQASGALDQFTIKIPSLAVTESTNLGYGIQGRWFLYANTSTLQWYEGKWICQVVGSSKEQELQESKKIVAYLDKHLLPERPGVLLVMEAGDGNHTEIHWAIGDVMFSAANYHHAMDAIKMAMSMRMYPSGQLKGAQY
;
A
#
# COMPACT_ATOMS: atom_id res chain seq x y z
N MET A 1 -27.41 13.28 -37.17
CA MET A 1 -26.48 14.34 -36.70
C MET A 1 -25.70 13.82 -35.52
N PRO A 2 -24.38 13.58 -35.63
CA PRO A 2 -23.58 13.17 -34.49
C PRO A 2 -23.20 14.40 -33.67
N LYS A 3 -23.55 14.40 -32.37
CA LYS A 3 -23.11 15.44 -31.43
C LYS A 3 -21.69 15.11 -30.98
N ASN A 4 -20.78 16.05 -31.26
CA ASN A 4 -19.40 16.07 -30.78
C ASN A 4 -19.36 15.91 -29.25
N LYS A 5 -18.82 14.79 -28.77
CA LYS A 5 -18.41 14.65 -27.37
C LYS A 5 -17.06 15.36 -27.22
N ARG A 6 -17.06 16.46 -26.46
CA ARG A 6 -15.84 17.14 -26.03
C ARG A 6 -15.07 16.20 -25.11
N LEU A 7 -13.82 15.91 -25.44
CA LEU A 7 -12.84 15.35 -24.49
C LEU A 7 -12.65 16.38 -23.37
N GLY A 8 -13.29 16.13 -22.23
CA GLY A 8 -12.91 16.73 -20.96
C GLY A 8 -12.04 15.74 -20.22
N ILE A 9 -10.73 15.81 -20.44
CA ILE A 9 -9.77 15.13 -19.57
C ILE A 9 -9.74 15.98 -18.29
N SER A 10 -10.52 15.57 -17.29
CA SER A 10 -10.40 16.15 -15.95
C SER A 10 -9.23 15.44 -15.27
N VAL A 11 -8.03 16.01 -15.46
CA VAL A 11 -6.84 15.62 -14.69
C VAL A 11 -7.04 16.12 -13.27
N SER A 12 -7.49 15.24 -12.38
CA SER A 12 -7.39 15.49 -10.93
C SER A 12 -5.95 15.23 -10.50
N LEU A 13 -5.16 16.28 -10.64
CA LEU A 13 -3.77 16.39 -10.24
C LEU A 13 -3.70 16.32 -8.71
N LEU A 14 -3.33 15.16 -8.13
CA LEU A 14 -2.69 15.20 -6.82
C LEU A 14 -1.25 15.67 -7.06
N ALA A 15 -1.05 16.98 -6.97
CA ALA A 15 0.28 17.55 -6.94
C ALA A 15 0.95 17.14 -5.63
N LEU A 16 1.70 16.04 -5.65
CA LEU A 16 2.74 15.82 -4.65
C LEU A 16 3.87 16.82 -4.97
N THR A 17 3.77 18.02 -4.41
CA THR A 17 4.80 19.06 -4.49
C THR A 17 6.10 18.53 -3.88
N MET A 18 7.06 18.17 -4.72
CA MET A 18 8.45 18.04 -4.32
C MET A 18 8.95 19.40 -3.81
N MET A 19 9.43 19.40 -2.57
CA MET A 19 10.04 20.56 -1.92
C MET A 19 11.27 21.04 -2.69
N GLY A 20 11.18 22.23 -3.29
CA GLY A 20 12.34 23.04 -3.67
C GLY A 20 12.64 24.02 -2.54
N VAL A 21 13.66 23.75 -1.73
CA VAL A 21 14.19 24.73 -0.77
C VAL A 21 15.03 25.74 -1.56
N THR A 22 14.41 26.78 -2.09
CA THR A 22 15.14 27.97 -2.54
C THR A 22 15.27 28.94 -1.36
N GLY A 23 16.42 28.86 -0.69
CA GLY A 23 16.84 29.90 0.24
C GLY A 23 17.11 31.20 -0.50
N CYS A 24 16.42 32.27 -0.11
CA CYS A 24 16.78 33.63 -0.46
C CYS A 24 18.09 34.01 0.26
N THR A 25 19.18 34.18 -0.49
CA THR A 25 20.27 35.07 -0.07
C THR A 25 20.56 36.01 -1.23
N THR A 26 20.47 37.31 -0.97
CA THR A 26 20.81 38.36 -1.92
C THR A 26 21.92 39.21 -1.30
N GLY A 27 22.98 39.42 -2.08
CA GLY A 27 23.82 40.61 -1.99
C GLY A 27 25.29 40.34 -1.62
N GLY A 28 26.19 40.61 -2.58
CA GLY A 28 27.61 40.79 -2.26
C GLY A 28 28.56 40.53 -3.43
N GLN A 29 28.93 41.58 -4.15
CA GLN A 29 29.80 41.58 -5.32
C GLN A 29 31.29 41.24 -5.07
N GLN A 30 31.92 40.77 -6.15
CA GLN A 30 33.26 41.11 -6.67
C GLN A 30 34.54 40.37 -6.20
N GLN A 31 35.21 39.85 -7.26
CA GLN A 31 36.65 39.91 -7.60
C GLN A 31 37.65 38.83 -7.14
N ALA A 32 38.24 38.23 -8.18
CA ALA A 32 39.67 38.04 -8.45
C ALA A 32 40.45 36.83 -7.87
N VAL A 33 40.94 36.02 -8.82
CA VAL A 33 42.32 35.51 -8.98
C VAL A 33 42.95 34.67 -7.85
N GLY A 34 43.30 33.43 -8.18
CA GLY A 34 44.64 32.92 -7.87
C GLY A 34 44.76 31.56 -7.18
N LYS A 35 45.40 30.63 -7.92
CA LYS A 35 46.40 29.64 -7.46
C LYS A 35 45.95 28.45 -6.59
N THR A 36 46.14 27.26 -7.15
CA THR A 36 46.45 25.99 -6.46
C THR A 36 47.66 26.15 -5.54
N PRO A 37 47.73 25.39 -4.43
CA PRO A 37 48.56 24.18 -4.47
C PRO A 37 47.98 22.97 -3.71
N THR A 38 48.45 21.81 -4.17
CA THR A 38 48.49 20.47 -3.56
C THR A 38 48.77 20.40 -2.06
N ASN A 39 48.18 19.41 -1.37
CA ASN A 39 48.94 18.54 -0.48
C ASN A 39 48.29 17.15 -0.23
N LYS A 40 49.19 16.16 -0.12
CA LYS A 40 48.98 14.71 0.06
C LYS A 40 48.97 14.29 1.54
N SER A 41 48.53 13.03 1.76
CA SER A 41 48.89 12.10 2.86
C SER A 41 48.20 12.33 4.22
N ALA A 42 47.85 11.33 5.04
CA ALA A 42 48.02 9.86 5.05
C ALA A 42 46.89 9.27 5.94
N ILE A 43 46.31 8.11 5.60
CA ILE A 43 46.49 6.80 6.25
C ILE A 43 46.84 6.87 7.74
N ASN A 44 45.93 6.38 8.58
CA ASN A 44 46.30 5.61 9.78
C ASN A 44 45.25 4.52 10.06
N THR A 45 45.74 3.29 9.94
CA THR A 45 45.13 2.03 10.35
C THR A 45 45.40 1.82 11.84
N THR A 46 44.39 1.48 12.63
CA THR A 46 44.62 0.86 13.95
C THR A 46 43.70 -0.34 14.12
N THR A 47 44.26 -1.50 13.81
CA THR A 47 43.89 -2.84 14.26
C THR A 47 44.13 -2.95 15.77
N SER A 48 43.14 -3.45 16.51
CA SER A 48 43.36 -4.06 17.82
C SER A 48 42.67 -5.42 17.86
N SER A 49 43.51 -6.42 18.01
CA SER A 49 43.25 -7.84 18.10
C SER A 49 42.73 -8.24 19.48
N ALA A 50 41.85 -9.26 19.54
CA ALA A 50 41.66 -10.11 20.71
C ALA A 50 41.33 -11.55 20.27
N THR A 51 42.36 -12.38 20.20
CA THR A 51 42.39 -13.85 20.35
C THR A 51 42.49 -14.15 21.87
N LEU A 52 42.10 -15.26 22.51
CA LEU A 52 41.72 -16.64 22.22
C LEU A 52 41.06 -17.19 23.53
N ASN A 53 40.10 -18.11 23.46
CA ASN A 53 40.32 -19.47 23.98
C ASN A 53 39.17 -20.44 23.66
N SER A 54 39.60 -21.58 23.13
CA SER A 54 38.84 -22.77 22.80
C SER A 54 38.85 -23.76 23.97
N THR A 55 37.75 -24.51 24.20
CA THR A 55 37.84 -25.92 24.60
C THR A 55 36.64 -26.71 24.06
N SER A 56 36.96 -27.92 23.61
CA SER A 56 36.21 -28.90 22.81
C SER A 56 35.48 -29.99 23.64
N ASN A 57 34.25 -30.35 23.19
CA ASN A 57 33.63 -31.71 22.96
C ASN A 57 33.78 -32.88 23.97
N PRO A 58 33.06 -34.03 23.80
CA PRO A 58 31.64 -34.31 23.48
C PRO A 58 31.03 -35.48 24.33
N VAL A 59 29.71 -35.68 24.42
CA VAL A 59 29.11 -37.03 24.63
C VAL A 59 27.73 -37.19 23.98
N THR A 60 27.64 -38.28 23.23
CA THR A 60 26.58 -38.96 22.48
C THR A 60 25.34 -39.38 23.29
N ALA A 61 24.14 -39.34 22.70
CA ALA A 61 23.21 -40.49 22.66
C ALA A 61 22.02 -40.27 21.70
N LYS A 62 21.80 -41.27 20.85
CA LYS A 62 20.66 -41.48 19.93
C LYS A 62 19.36 -41.70 20.73
N THR A 63 18.18 -41.48 20.13
CA THR A 63 17.22 -42.54 19.72
C THR A 63 16.08 -41.94 18.87
N LYS A 64 15.74 -42.62 17.77
CA LYS A 64 14.61 -42.38 16.84
C LYS A 64 13.28 -42.84 17.45
N SER A 65 12.14 -42.26 17.03
CA SER A 65 10.97 -42.94 16.41
C SER A 65 9.68 -42.09 16.47
N GLN A 66 9.06 -41.86 15.31
CA GLN A 66 7.65 -41.48 15.05
C GLN A 66 6.68 -42.67 15.33
N PRO A 67 5.37 -42.61 14.99
CA PRO A 67 4.31 -41.63 15.26
C PRO A 67 3.06 -42.31 15.89
N GLY A 68 2.11 -41.57 16.46
CA GLY A 68 0.89 -42.16 17.03
C GLY A 68 -0.34 -41.25 16.95
N THR A 69 -1.22 -41.56 16.01
CA THR A 69 -2.59 -41.05 15.87
C THR A 69 -3.48 -41.70 16.92
N SER A 70 -4.35 -40.94 17.61
CA SER A 70 -5.56 -41.46 18.24
C SER A 70 -6.58 -40.36 18.51
N ASN A 71 -7.73 -40.48 17.84
CA ASN A 71 -9.00 -39.87 18.20
C ASN A 71 -9.52 -40.51 19.50
N VAL A 72 -9.92 -39.72 20.51
CA VAL A 72 -10.94 -40.14 21.49
C VAL A 72 -11.82 -38.96 21.92
N THR A 73 -13.06 -39.09 21.49
CA THR A 73 -14.37 -38.74 22.07
C THR A 73 -14.44 -38.08 23.46
N ILE A 74 -15.12 -36.92 23.42
CA ILE A 74 -16.04 -36.28 24.38
C ILE A 74 -16.41 -37.11 25.62
N THR A 75 -16.23 -36.53 26.81
CA THR A 75 -17.07 -36.81 27.98
C THR A 75 -17.44 -35.50 28.67
N VAL A 76 -18.75 -35.29 28.80
CA VAL A 76 -19.44 -34.15 29.39
C VAL A 76 -19.33 -34.21 30.92
N SER A 77 -19.06 -33.07 31.56
CA SER A 77 -19.39 -32.87 32.97
C SER A 77 -19.81 -31.42 33.20
N SER A 78 -21.10 -31.29 33.45
CA SER A 78 -21.86 -30.12 33.80
C SER A 78 -21.52 -29.60 35.20
N SER A 79 -21.22 -28.32 35.34
CA SER A 79 -21.50 -27.59 36.58
C SER A 79 -22.12 -26.22 36.26
N ASN A 80 -23.36 -26.07 36.73
CA ASN A 80 -24.21 -24.90 36.59
C ASN A 80 -23.62 -23.70 37.35
N ARG A 81 -23.46 -22.56 36.65
CA ARG A 81 -23.59 -21.23 37.28
C ARG A 81 -24.54 -20.36 36.47
N LYS A 82 -25.63 -19.97 37.13
CA LYS A 82 -26.61 -18.97 36.69
C LYS A 82 -25.95 -17.61 36.54
N SER A 83 -26.14 -16.98 35.38
CA SER A 83 -26.23 -15.51 35.21
C SER A 83 -26.96 -15.21 33.87
N PRO A 84 -27.63 -14.06 33.78
CA PRO A 84 -28.97 -13.95 33.21
C PRO A 84 -29.00 -13.84 31.67
N SER A 85 -30.04 -14.43 31.07
CA SER A 85 -30.40 -14.28 29.67
C SER A 85 -30.82 -12.84 29.37
N HIS A 86 -30.19 -12.20 28.39
CA HIS A 86 -30.89 -11.35 27.43
C HIS A 86 -30.52 -11.83 26.02
N SER A 87 -31.57 -12.26 25.34
CA SER A 87 -31.71 -12.72 23.97
C SER A 87 -30.79 -12.01 22.96
N GLY A 88 -29.98 -12.79 22.26
CA GLY A 88 -29.38 -12.39 20.99
C GLY A 88 -29.72 -13.46 19.96
N VAL A 89 -30.84 -13.25 19.27
CA VAL A 89 -31.24 -13.99 18.07
C VAL A 89 -30.03 -14.09 17.14
N HIS A 90 -29.78 -15.28 16.59
CA HIS A 90 -28.90 -15.47 15.45
C HIS A 90 -29.44 -14.61 14.29
N ASP A 91 -28.92 -13.39 14.14
CA ASP A 91 -29.25 -12.48 13.04
C ASP A 91 -28.35 -12.79 11.85
N SER A 92 -28.94 -13.37 10.81
CA SER A 92 -28.30 -13.74 9.56
C SER A 92 -28.18 -12.56 8.57
N SER A 93 -27.83 -11.34 9.02
CA SER A 93 -27.80 -10.16 8.13
C SER A 93 -26.63 -9.16 8.29
N LYS A 94 -25.53 -9.49 8.99
CA LYS A 94 -24.37 -8.58 9.05
C LYS A 94 -23.49 -8.70 7.81
N THR A 95 -23.55 -7.67 6.97
CA THR A 95 -22.61 -7.39 5.88
C THR A 95 -21.13 -7.52 6.32
N PRO A 96 -20.21 -8.02 5.46
CA PRO A 96 -18.79 -8.11 5.79
C PRO A 96 -18.07 -6.75 5.78
N TRP A 97 -18.69 -5.70 5.22
CA TRP A 97 -18.09 -4.38 5.11
C TRP A 97 -18.26 -3.55 6.39
N ASN A 98 -17.25 -2.75 6.71
CA ASN A 98 -17.32 -1.74 7.77
C ASN A 98 -18.51 -0.78 7.55
N SER A 99 -19.15 -0.30 8.62
CA SER A 99 -20.31 0.60 8.51
C SER A 99 -20.00 1.93 7.79
N VAL A 100 -18.77 2.44 7.88
CA VAL A 100 -18.31 3.60 7.10
C VAL A 100 -18.29 3.25 5.62
N VAL A 101 -17.70 2.11 5.24
CA VAL A 101 -17.73 1.61 3.85
C VAL A 101 -19.15 1.52 3.31
N VAL A 102 -20.08 0.94 4.08
CA VAL A 102 -21.49 0.81 3.67
C VAL A 102 -22.12 2.18 3.41
N GLN A 103 -21.88 3.15 4.29
CA GLN A 103 -22.36 4.52 4.10
C GLN A 103 -21.71 5.20 2.89
N SER A 104 -20.39 5.07 2.72
CA SER A 104 -19.66 5.65 1.58
C SER A 104 -20.19 5.11 0.26
N MET A 105 -20.39 3.79 0.15
CA MET A 105 -20.90 3.15 -1.06
C MET A 105 -22.34 3.57 -1.37
N ALA A 106 -23.17 3.80 -0.35
CA ALA A 106 -24.51 4.37 -0.51
C ALA A 106 -24.47 5.82 -1.02
N SER A 107 -23.42 6.58 -0.72
CA SER A 107 -23.19 7.92 -1.28
C SER A 107 -22.77 7.83 -2.74
N VAL A 108 -21.71 7.06 -3.02
CA VAL A 108 -21.08 6.89 -4.34
C VAL A 108 -22.06 6.38 -5.40
N MET A 109 -22.90 5.40 -5.05
CA MET A 109 -23.81 4.75 -6.02
C MET A 109 -24.90 5.67 -6.59
N LYS A 110 -25.01 6.91 -6.09
CA LYS A 110 -25.96 7.91 -6.62
C LYS A 110 -25.49 8.50 -7.94
N ASP A 111 -24.17 8.60 -8.14
CA ASP A 111 -23.60 9.39 -9.23
C ASP A 111 -22.77 8.57 -10.23
N THR A 112 -22.39 7.33 -9.87
CA THR A 112 -21.54 6.47 -10.71
C THR A 112 -22.25 5.25 -11.28
N PHE A 113 -21.86 4.87 -12.50
CA PHE A 113 -22.17 3.58 -13.11
C PHE A 113 -20.96 2.65 -13.16
N ALA A 114 -19.80 3.11 -12.68
CA ALA A 114 -18.61 2.28 -12.60
C ALA A 114 -18.89 1.05 -11.72
N PRO A 115 -18.32 -0.13 -12.06
CA PRO A 115 -18.49 -1.33 -11.25
C PRO A 115 -18.05 -1.14 -9.80
N LEU A 116 -18.99 -1.36 -8.89
CA LEU A 116 -18.79 -1.12 -7.47
C LEU A 116 -18.09 -2.29 -6.79
N VAL A 117 -16.92 -2.00 -6.24
CA VAL A 117 -16.13 -2.88 -5.37
C VAL A 117 -15.75 -2.13 -4.11
N ALA A 118 -15.65 -2.85 -3.00
CA ALA A 118 -15.25 -2.25 -1.72
C ALA A 118 -14.41 -3.23 -0.90
N PRO A 119 -13.46 -2.71 -0.09
CA PRO A 119 -12.57 -3.55 0.70
C PRO A 119 -13.24 -4.02 1.98
N ILE A 120 -13.00 -5.28 2.34
CA ILE A 120 -13.36 -5.80 3.68
C ILE A 120 -12.36 -5.30 4.73
N TYR A 121 -11.10 -5.10 4.35
CA TYR A 121 -10.02 -4.62 5.20
C TYR A 121 -9.61 -3.18 4.82
N ILE A 122 -9.66 -2.26 5.77
CA ILE A 122 -9.43 -0.82 5.53
C ILE A 122 -8.11 -0.30 6.11
N GLY A 123 -7.26 -1.19 6.66
CA GLY A 123 -6.04 -0.82 7.38
C GLY A 123 -6.18 -0.91 8.90
N GLN A 124 -5.04 -0.82 9.60
CA GLN A 124 -5.02 -0.73 11.06
C GLN A 124 -5.46 0.65 11.55
N LEU A 125 -6.39 0.69 12.50
CA LEU A 125 -6.91 1.91 13.13
C LEU A 125 -6.45 1.95 14.59
N ASN A 126 -5.14 2.04 14.81
CA ASN A 126 -4.54 1.87 16.14
C ASN A 126 -4.01 3.19 16.71
N ASP A 127 -4.77 4.29 16.56
CA ASP A 127 -4.46 5.55 17.24
C ASP A 127 -5.53 5.85 18.31
N SER A 128 -5.14 5.79 19.58
CA SER A 128 -6.03 6.06 20.71
C SER A 128 -6.54 7.51 20.75
N ASN A 129 -5.84 8.44 20.11
CA ASN A 129 -6.24 9.85 20.02
C ASN A 129 -7.26 10.10 18.91
N TYR A 130 -7.37 9.17 17.95
CA TYR A 130 -8.26 9.26 16.80
C TYR A 130 -9.06 7.96 16.61
N PRO A 131 -9.96 7.63 17.56
CA PRO A 131 -10.62 6.32 17.59
C PRO A 131 -11.77 6.19 16.59
N TYR A 132 -12.15 7.28 15.92
CA TYR A 132 -13.30 7.28 15.00
C TYR A 132 -12.84 7.23 13.56
N LEU A 133 -13.50 6.41 12.76
CA LEU A 133 -13.31 6.35 11.31
C LEU A 133 -14.42 7.12 10.62
N THR A 134 -14.06 7.88 9.59
CA THR A 134 -14.98 8.49 8.63
C THR A 134 -14.41 8.43 7.22
N SER A 135 -15.13 8.97 6.24
CA SER A 135 -14.67 9.04 4.86
C SER A 135 -15.10 10.30 4.14
N LEU A 136 -14.30 10.71 3.16
CA LEU A 136 -14.69 11.60 2.08
C LEU A 136 -14.94 10.78 0.82
N THR A 137 -16.06 11.04 0.15
CA THR A 137 -16.44 10.38 -1.10
C THR A 137 -16.46 11.37 -2.25
N THR A 138 -16.02 10.91 -3.41
CA THR A 138 -16.18 11.63 -4.68
C THR A 138 -16.61 10.65 -5.74
N SER A 139 -17.58 11.03 -6.57
CA SER A 139 -18.08 10.20 -7.65
C SER A 139 -18.47 11.02 -8.87
N THR A 140 -18.17 10.48 -10.04
CA THR A 140 -18.69 10.90 -11.34
C THR A 140 -19.40 9.71 -11.98
N THR A 141 -19.93 9.89 -13.19
CA THR A 141 -20.58 8.82 -13.96
C THR A 141 -19.70 7.59 -14.16
N ASP A 142 -18.39 7.76 -14.28
CA ASP A 142 -17.39 6.76 -14.64
C ASP A 142 -16.31 6.54 -13.58
N GLU A 143 -16.34 7.26 -12.46
CA GLU A 143 -15.33 7.14 -11.42
C GLU A 143 -15.95 7.23 -10.02
N TYR A 144 -15.32 6.57 -9.05
CA TYR A 144 -15.51 6.91 -7.65
C TYR A 144 -14.24 6.71 -6.83
N ARG A 145 -14.18 7.42 -5.71
CA ARG A 145 -13.13 7.32 -4.69
C ARG A 145 -13.75 7.46 -3.31
N VAL A 146 -13.24 6.67 -2.38
CA VAL A 146 -13.56 6.73 -0.95
C VAL A 146 -12.26 6.85 -0.18
N ALA A 147 -12.01 8.03 0.41
CA ALA A 147 -10.83 8.34 1.20
C ALA A 147 -11.17 8.25 2.69
N PHE A 148 -10.46 7.40 3.42
CA PHE A 148 -10.68 7.17 4.85
C PHE A 148 -9.84 8.12 5.70
N HIS A 149 -10.47 8.62 6.76
CA HIS A 149 -9.84 9.46 7.76
C HIS A 149 -10.13 8.97 9.16
N ILE A 150 -9.15 9.10 10.05
CA ILE A 150 -9.34 8.93 11.50
C ILE A 150 -9.54 10.29 12.16
N THR A 151 -10.46 10.36 13.12
CA THR A 151 -10.88 11.61 13.75
C THR A 151 -10.96 11.47 15.27
N SER A 152 -10.70 12.57 15.96
CA SER A 152 -10.77 12.63 17.44
C SER A 152 -12.20 12.67 17.97
N THR A 153 -13.15 13.07 17.12
CA THR A 153 -14.59 13.07 17.41
C THR A 153 -15.34 12.27 16.36
N GLN A 154 -16.52 11.76 16.71
CA GLN A 154 -17.36 11.02 15.78
C GLN A 154 -17.94 11.97 14.72
N LEU A 155 -17.54 11.79 13.47
CA LEU A 155 -18.07 12.51 12.32
C LEU A 155 -18.80 11.55 11.38
N GLY A 156 -19.86 12.04 10.74
CA GLY A 156 -20.46 11.35 9.59
C GLY A 156 -19.54 11.39 8.37
N ILE A 157 -19.82 10.53 7.38
CA ILE A 157 -19.17 10.62 6.07
C ILE A 157 -19.45 11.98 5.41
N ASP A 158 -18.53 12.44 4.57
CA ASP A 158 -18.62 13.70 3.82
C ASP A 158 -18.83 14.95 4.71
N SER A 159 -18.57 14.83 6.02
CA SER A 159 -18.66 15.96 6.94
C SER A 159 -17.62 17.01 6.57
N PRO A 160 -18.01 18.29 6.39
CA PRO A 160 -17.04 19.37 6.16
C PRO A 160 -15.99 19.50 7.28
N ALA A 161 -16.32 19.05 8.50
CA ALA A 161 -15.44 19.06 9.65
C ALA A 161 -14.24 18.09 9.54
N ILE A 162 -14.23 17.19 8.55
CA ILE A 162 -13.06 16.35 8.24
C ILE A 162 -11.91 17.23 7.74
N ASN A 163 -12.20 18.26 6.95
CA ASN A 163 -11.19 19.17 6.39
C ASN A 163 -10.91 20.38 7.31
N GLN A 164 -11.17 20.25 8.61
CA GLN A 164 -10.99 21.32 9.59
C GLN A 164 -10.20 20.81 10.80
N PRO A 165 -9.37 21.66 11.45
CA PRO A 165 -8.70 21.28 12.69
C PRO A 165 -9.71 20.82 13.76
N PRO A 166 -9.38 19.81 14.58
CA PRO A 166 -8.12 19.07 14.64
C PRO A 166 -8.05 17.86 13.70
N ASN A 167 -9.01 17.67 12.79
CA ASN A 167 -9.12 16.49 11.93
C ASN A 167 -8.46 16.68 10.56
N THR A 168 -7.83 17.84 10.34
CA THR A 168 -7.17 18.17 9.07
C THR A 168 -5.70 17.80 9.13
N GLY A 169 -5.21 17.14 8.07
CA GLY A 169 -3.82 16.73 7.97
C GLY A 169 -3.68 15.42 7.22
N LEU A 170 -2.45 15.10 6.82
CA LEU A 170 -2.12 13.81 6.22
C LEU A 170 -1.92 12.71 7.28
N ALA A 171 -1.66 13.08 8.54
CA ALA A 171 -1.56 12.12 9.65
C ALA A 171 -2.90 11.44 9.94
N GLU A 172 -4.00 12.15 9.72
CA GLU A 172 -5.36 11.63 9.88
C GLU A 172 -5.84 10.86 8.64
N TYR A 173 -5.11 10.91 7.53
CA TYR A 173 -5.45 10.20 6.31
C TYR A 173 -4.95 8.76 6.37
N VAL A 174 -5.87 7.80 6.30
CA VAL A 174 -5.53 6.37 6.39
C VAL A 174 -5.15 5.82 5.01
N GLY A 175 -6.00 6.08 4.02
CA GLY A 175 -5.91 5.47 2.70
C GLY A 175 -7.21 5.62 1.94
N GLU A 176 -7.25 5.06 0.73
CA GLU A 176 -8.40 5.18 -0.15
C GLU A 176 -8.60 3.93 -1.00
N TYR A 177 -9.77 3.80 -1.59
CA TYR A 177 -10.04 2.89 -2.69
C TYR A 177 -10.99 3.52 -3.69
N GLY A 178 -10.98 2.99 -4.91
CA GLY A 178 -11.82 3.51 -5.97
C GLY A 178 -11.84 2.66 -7.22
N ALA A 179 -12.56 3.14 -8.21
CA ALA A 179 -12.57 2.60 -9.56
C ALA A 179 -12.78 3.71 -10.58
N THR A 180 -12.19 3.53 -11.76
CA THR A 180 -12.39 4.38 -12.94
C THR A 180 -12.71 3.48 -14.14
N GLU A 181 -13.87 3.67 -14.76
CA GLU A 181 -14.28 3.03 -16.02
C GLU A 181 -13.73 3.83 -17.20
N PHE A 182 -13.08 3.13 -18.12
CA PHE A 182 -12.50 3.67 -19.34
C PHE A 182 -13.34 3.26 -20.55
N SER A 183 -13.04 3.83 -21.73
CA SER A 183 -13.77 3.46 -22.94
C SER A 183 -13.49 2.02 -23.42
N ASN A 184 -12.39 1.41 -22.97
CA ASN A 184 -11.99 0.04 -23.30
C ASN A 184 -10.82 -0.44 -22.43
N SER A 185 -10.54 -1.74 -22.51
CA SER A 185 -9.47 -2.39 -21.73
C SER A 185 -8.06 -1.91 -22.02
N LYS A 186 -7.79 -1.45 -23.26
CA LYS A 186 -6.48 -0.89 -23.60
C LYS A 186 -6.24 0.44 -22.89
N GLN A 187 -7.27 1.28 -22.76
CA GLN A 187 -7.17 2.53 -22.00
C GLN A 187 -7.04 2.27 -20.50
N ALA A 188 -7.83 1.36 -19.93
CA ALA A 188 -7.71 0.99 -18.52
C ALA A 188 -6.32 0.44 -18.18
N SER A 189 -5.81 -0.49 -19.00
CA SER A 189 -4.45 -1.04 -18.81
C SER A 189 -3.37 0.01 -19.04
N GLY A 190 -3.55 0.91 -20.01
CA GLY A 190 -2.61 2.01 -20.28
C GLY A 190 -2.59 3.08 -19.19
N ALA A 191 -3.66 3.22 -18.39
CA ALA A 191 -3.68 4.12 -17.25
C ALA A 191 -2.70 3.69 -16.14
N LEU A 192 -2.39 2.39 -16.04
CA LEU A 192 -1.40 1.84 -15.10
C LEU A 192 0.01 2.42 -15.31
N ASP A 193 0.34 2.85 -16.54
CA ASP A 193 1.63 3.47 -16.86
C ASP A 193 1.88 4.77 -16.10
N GLN A 194 0.84 5.43 -15.57
CA GLN A 194 0.97 6.65 -14.79
C GLN A 194 1.56 6.39 -13.40
N PHE A 195 1.35 5.17 -12.87
CA PHE A 195 1.82 4.74 -11.55
C PHE A 195 3.11 3.94 -11.62
N THR A 196 3.61 3.69 -12.82
CA THR A 196 4.88 2.99 -13.03
C THR A 196 6.00 4.01 -13.17
N ILE A 197 7.04 3.90 -12.33
CA ILE A 197 8.26 4.70 -12.56
C ILE A 197 8.89 4.19 -13.85
N LYS A 198 8.87 5.01 -14.90
CA LYS A 198 9.40 4.63 -16.22
C LYS A 198 10.90 4.66 -16.20
N ILE A 199 11.50 3.49 -16.30
CA ILE A 199 12.95 3.35 -16.18
C ILE A 199 13.57 3.15 -17.57
N PRO A 200 14.52 4.02 -17.99
CA PRO A 200 15.28 3.81 -19.21
C PRO A 200 16.06 2.49 -19.16
N SER A 201 16.16 1.78 -20.28
CA SER A 201 16.79 0.45 -20.36
C SER A 201 18.27 0.43 -19.91
N LEU A 202 18.97 1.57 -19.98
CA LEU A 202 20.37 1.71 -19.57
C LEU A 202 20.54 1.99 -18.06
N ALA A 203 19.45 2.14 -17.30
CA ALA A 203 19.50 2.52 -15.89
C ALA A 203 19.52 1.32 -14.92
N VAL A 204 19.51 0.07 -15.43
CA VAL A 204 19.67 -1.12 -14.58
C VAL A 204 21.10 -1.14 -14.04
N THR A 205 21.25 -1.17 -12.73
CA THR A 205 22.57 -1.15 -12.06
C THR A 205 22.98 -2.52 -11.56
N GLU A 206 22.05 -3.29 -10.99
CA GLU A 206 22.32 -4.61 -10.43
C GLU A 206 21.02 -5.39 -10.24
N SER A 207 21.12 -6.70 -9.96
CA SER A 207 20.00 -7.57 -9.59
C SER A 207 20.20 -8.12 -8.19
N THR A 208 19.11 -8.35 -7.45
CA THR A 208 19.15 -8.86 -6.09
C THR A 208 18.05 -9.89 -5.84
N ASN A 209 18.34 -10.87 -4.98
CA ASN A 209 17.38 -11.90 -4.61
C ASN A 209 16.42 -11.38 -3.53
N LEU A 210 15.12 -11.42 -3.82
CA LEU A 210 14.06 -11.02 -2.89
C LEU A 210 13.49 -12.20 -2.09
N GLY A 211 13.98 -13.41 -2.33
CA GLY A 211 13.45 -14.66 -1.77
C GLY A 211 12.47 -15.33 -2.72
N TYR A 212 12.07 -16.58 -2.41
CA TYR A 212 11.01 -17.32 -3.11
C TYR A 212 11.20 -17.46 -4.64
N GLY A 213 12.45 -17.37 -5.11
CA GLY A 213 12.77 -17.40 -6.55
C GLY A 213 12.56 -16.07 -7.29
N ILE A 214 12.16 -15.01 -6.58
CA ILE A 214 11.92 -13.68 -7.13
C ILE A 214 13.22 -12.86 -7.16
N GLN A 215 13.49 -12.25 -8.32
CA GLN A 215 14.63 -11.38 -8.54
C GLN A 215 14.16 -9.93 -8.72
N GLY A 216 14.70 -9.04 -7.90
CA GLY A 216 14.55 -7.60 -8.06
C GLY A 216 15.68 -7.02 -8.88
N ARG A 217 15.38 -5.93 -9.58
CA ARG A 217 16.35 -5.14 -10.33
C ARG A 217 16.43 -3.74 -9.74
N TRP A 218 17.65 -3.29 -9.56
CA TRP A 218 17.95 -1.96 -9.07
C TRP A 218 18.13 -0.99 -10.21
N PHE A 219 17.53 0.17 -10.03
CA PHE A 219 17.60 1.25 -10.98
C PHE A 219 17.99 2.55 -10.30
N LEU A 220 18.64 3.43 -11.05
CA LEU A 220 18.89 4.81 -10.64
C LEU A 220 18.01 5.73 -11.45
N TYR A 221 17.17 6.49 -10.78
CA TYR A 221 16.34 7.52 -11.40
C TYR A 221 16.36 8.78 -10.55
N ALA A 222 16.65 9.93 -11.14
CA ALA A 222 16.66 11.23 -10.44
C ALA A 222 17.45 11.25 -9.11
N ASN A 223 18.60 10.56 -9.06
CA ASN A 223 19.45 10.38 -7.88
C ASN A 223 18.84 9.56 -6.72
N THR A 224 17.71 8.89 -6.93
CA THR A 224 17.18 7.88 -6.00
C THR A 224 17.38 6.48 -6.56
N SER A 225 17.58 5.50 -5.67
CA SER A 225 17.46 4.10 -6.05
C SER A 225 15.99 3.72 -6.18
N THR A 226 15.69 2.78 -7.06
CA THR A 226 14.38 2.15 -7.14
C THR A 226 14.63 0.66 -7.29
N LEU A 227 14.02 -0.12 -6.41
CA LEU A 227 13.98 -1.57 -6.53
C LEU A 227 12.67 -1.99 -7.16
N GLN A 228 12.75 -2.63 -8.33
CA GLN A 228 11.57 -3.10 -9.06
C GLN A 228 11.68 -4.59 -9.37
N TRP A 229 10.57 -5.30 -9.26
CA TRP A 229 10.43 -6.70 -9.66
C TRP A 229 9.06 -6.95 -10.28
N TYR A 230 8.84 -8.18 -10.72
CA TYR A 230 7.57 -8.61 -11.28
C TYR A 230 6.98 -9.75 -10.46
N GLU A 231 5.68 -9.66 -10.18
CA GLU A 231 4.86 -10.73 -9.60
C GLU A 231 3.77 -11.12 -10.61
N GLY A 232 4.04 -12.12 -11.44
CA GLY A 232 3.15 -12.47 -12.56
C GLY A 232 2.99 -11.30 -13.55
N LYS A 233 1.79 -10.71 -13.61
CA LYS A 233 1.48 -9.55 -14.46
C LYS A 233 1.62 -8.21 -13.73
N TRP A 234 2.11 -8.23 -12.49
CA TRP A 234 2.30 -7.03 -11.68
C TRP A 234 3.70 -6.48 -11.82
N ILE A 235 3.79 -5.15 -11.85
CA ILE A 235 5.02 -4.41 -11.64
C ILE A 235 5.03 -3.95 -10.18
N CYS A 236 6.03 -4.35 -9.42
CA CYS A 236 6.17 -3.95 -8.02
C CYS A 236 7.41 -3.07 -7.88
N GLN A 237 7.29 -1.95 -7.17
CA GLN A 237 8.32 -0.93 -7.05
C GLN A 237 8.41 -0.40 -5.62
N VAL A 238 9.62 -0.29 -5.09
CA VAL A 238 9.92 0.39 -3.82
C VAL A 238 10.98 1.46 -4.10
N VAL A 239 10.72 2.68 -3.62
CA VAL A 239 11.55 3.87 -3.85
C VAL A 239 11.46 4.81 -2.65
N GLY A 240 12.44 5.69 -2.50
CA GLY A 240 12.35 6.89 -1.64
C GLY A 240 13.22 6.82 -0.39
N SER A 241 13.91 5.71 -0.16
CA SER A 241 14.77 5.53 1.01
C SER A 241 16.15 4.99 0.64
N SER A 242 16.89 4.46 1.61
CA SER A 242 18.17 3.81 1.34
C SER A 242 17.96 2.43 0.68
N LYS A 243 18.91 1.99 -0.15
CA LYS A 243 18.88 0.65 -0.77
C LYS A 243 18.63 -0.49 0.24
N GLU A 244 19.15 -0.38 1.46
CA GLU A 244 18.94 -1.40 2.49
C GLU A 244 17.47 -1.44 2.96
N GLN A 245 16.86 -0.27 3.19
CA GLN A 245 15.45 -0.17 3.58
C GLN A 245 14.53 -0.65 2.44
N GLU A 246 14.77 -0.17 1.22
CA GLU A 246 13.99 -0.57 0.04
C GLU A 246 14.08 -2.10 -0.19
N LEU A 247 15.24 -2.71 0.05
CA LEU A 247 15.43 -4.16 -0.01
C LEU A 247 14.64 -4.90 1.08
N GLN A 248 14.67 -4.40 2.31
CA GLN A 248 13.96 -5.00 3.44
C GLN A 248 12.44 -4.96 3.22
N GLU A 249 11.89 -3.82 2.80
CA GLU A 249 10.46 -3.70 2.52
C GLU A 249 10.05 -4.57 1.32
N SER A 250 10.87 -4.60 0.25
CA SER A 250 10.62 -5.48 -0.91
C SER A 250 10.56 -6.96 -0.53
N LYS A 251 11.52 -7.44 0.28
CA LYS A 251 11.53 -8.84 0.78
C LYS A 251 10.31 -9.17 1.63
N LYS A 252 9.87 -8.22 2.46
CA LYS A 252 8.67 -8.35 3.29
C LYS A 252 7.41 -8.45 2.43
N ILE A 253 7.31 -7.66 1.37
CA ILE A 253 6.21 -7.72 0.40
C ILE A 253 6.23 -9.07 -0.33
N VAL A 254 7.37 -9.49 -0.91
CA VAL A 254 7.50 -10.78 -1.60
C VAL A 254 7.12 -11.95 -0.69
N ALA A 255 7.60 -11.95 0.56
CA ALA A 255 7.26 -12.99 1.53
C ALA A 255 5.76 -13.05 1.88
N TYR A 256 5.07 -11.91 1.83
CA TYR A 256 3.63 -11.86 2.03
C TYR A 256 2.88 -12.39 0.79
N LEU A 257 3.28 -11.93 -0.40
CA LEU A 257 2.63 -12.27 -1.67
C LEU A 257 2.80 -13.73 -2.09
N ASP A 258 3.90 -14.39 -1.67
CA ASP A 258 4.09 -15.84 -1.84
C ASP A 258 2.91 -16.66 -1.26
N LYS A 259 2.25 -16.15 -0.21
CA LYS A 259 1.10 -16.80 0.45
C LYS A 259 -0.24 -16.16 0.12
N HIS A 260 -0.21 -14.96 -0.44
CA HIS A 260 -1.37 -14.11 -0.65
C HIS A 260 -1.28 -13.54 -2.07
N LEU A 261 -1.91 -14.23 -3.01
CA LEU A 261 -1.84 -13.87 -4.42
C LEU A 261 -2.59 -12.57 -4.70
N LEU A 262 -1.93 -11.65 -5.39
CA LEU A 262 -2.59 -10.53 -6.04
C LEU A 262 -3.56 -11.05 -7.13
N PRO A 263 -4.59 -10.28 -7.50
CA PRO A 263 -5.44 -10.62 -8.64
C PRO A 263 -4.61 -10.96 -9.90
N GLU A 264 -4.98 -11.98 -10.67
CA GLU A 264 -4.24 -12.41 -11.87
C GLU A 264 -4.43 -11.46 -13.09
N ARG A 265 -4.18 -10.18 -12.85
CA ARG A 265 -4.49 -9.05 -13.73
C ARG A 265 -3.26 -8.16 -13.86
N PRO A 266 -3.13 -7.39 -14.96
CA PRO A 266 -2.13 -6.34 -15.04
C PRO A 266 -2.35 -5.37 -13.88
N GLY A 267 -1.27 -5.05 -13.17
CA GLY A 267 -1.33 -4.14 -12.05
C GLY A 267 0.03 -3.57 -11.68
N VAL A 268 -0.01 -2.55 -10.85
CA VAL A 268 1.16 -1.84 -10.34
C VAL A 268 1.02 -1.71 -8.84
N LEU A 269 2.08 -2.08 -8.12
CA LEU A 269 2.27 -1.79 -6.71
C LEU A 269 3.44 -0.83 -6.59
N LEU A 270 3.18 0.38 -6.12
CA LEU A 270 4.20 1.40 -5.87
C LEU A 270 4.24 1.71 -4.38
N VAL A 271 5.39 1.51 -3.76
CA VAL A 271 5.68 1.93 -2.38
C VAL A 271 6.70 3.06 -2.44
N MET A 272 6.28 4.24 -1.98
CA MET A 272 7.17 5.37 -1.74
C MET A 272 7.45 5.43 -0.24
N GLU A 273 8.66 5.07 0.16
CA GLU A 273 9.12 5.19 1.53
C GLU A 273 9.45 6.65 1.82
N ALA A 274 8.74 7.25 2.78
CA ALA A 274 8.89 8.63 3.20
C ALA A 274 9.23 8.71 4.69
N GLY A 275 9.63 9.90 5.15
CA GLY A 275 10.01 10.13 6.55
C GLY A 275 8.87 9.92 7.56
N ASP A 276 7.62 10.00 7.10
CA ASP A 276 6.40 9.77 7.88
C ASP A 276 5.76 8.39 7.65
N GLY A 277 6.37 7.52 6.84
CA GLY A 277 5.88 6.16 6.59
C GLY A 277 5.86 5.78 5.11
N ASN A 278 5.21 4.67 4.80
CA ASN A 278 5.16 4.15 3.43
C ASN A 278 3.90 4.62 2.72
N HIS A 279 4.05 5.54 1.78
CA HIS A 279 2.97 6.03 0.91
C HIS A 279 2.81 5.02 -0.21
N THR A 280 1.75 4.23 -0.17
CA THR A 280 1.62 3.06 -1.03
C THR A 280 0.36 3.13 -1.86
N GLU A 281 0.53 2.91 -3.16
CA GLU A 281 -0.53 2.84 -4.14
C GLU A 281 -0.53 1.49 -4.83
N ILE A 282 -1.71 0.92 -5.03
CA ILE A 282 -1.90 -0.33 -5.75
C ILE A 282 -3.06 -0.19 -6.73
N HIS A 283 -2.78 -0.47 -8.00
CA HIS A 283 -3.71 -0.28 -9.12
C HIS A 283 -3.77 -1.54 -9.98
N TRP A 284 -4.95 -1.94 -10.43
CA TRP A 284 -5.09 -3.06 -11.37
C TRP A 284 -6.27 -2.88 -12.32
N ALA A 285 -6.16 -3.46 -13.51
CA ALA A 285 -7.18 -3.34 -14.53
C ALA A 285 -7.93 -4.67 -14.76
N ILE A 286 -9.26 -4.59 -14.81
CA ILE A 286 -10.14 -5.70 -15.21
C ILE A 286 -11.10 -5.18 -16.29
N GLY A 287 -11.00 -5.74 -17.49
CA GLY A 287 -11.79 -5.24 -18.61
C GLY A 287 -11.45 -3.78 -18.86
N ASP A 288 -12.48 -2.95 -18.95
CA ASP A 288 -12.41 -1.50 -19.12
C ASP A 288 -12.33 -0.71 -17.81
N VAL A 289 -12.17 -1.36 -16.65
CA VAL A 289 -12.11 -0.69 -15.34
C VAL A 289 -10.71 -0.79 -14.74
N MET A 290 -10.20 0.31 -14.22
CA MET A 290 -9.04 0.33 -13.31
C MET A 290 -9.55 0.49 -11.88
N PHE A 291 -9.08 -0.36 -10.99
CA PHE A 291 -9.33 -0.28 -9.56
C PHE A 291 -8.08 0.23 -8.85
N SER A 292 -8.30 0.91 -7.74
CA SER A 292 -7.23 1.43 -6.89
C SER A 292 -7.48 1.10 -5.42
N ALA A 293 -6.38 0.92 -4.70
CA ALA A 293 -6.33 1.06 -3.26
C ALA A 293 -5.03 1.77 -2.87
N ALA A 294 -5.02 2.46 -1.74
CA ALA A 294 -3.82 3.11 -1.22
C ALA A 294 -3.84 3.16 0.30
N ASN A 295 -2.66 3.36 0.89
CA ASN A 295 -2.48 3.65 2.31
C ASN A 295 -1.33 4.63 2.48
N TYR A 296 -1.50 5.59 3.39
CA TYR A 296 -0.55 6.70 3.54
C TYR A 296 0.67 6.34 4.39
N HIS A 297 0.57 5.41 5.33
CA HIS A 297 1.68 5.10 6.26
C HIS A 297 2.17 3.65 6.21
N HIS A 298 1.40 2.73 5.63
CA HIS A 298 1.62 1.30 5.75
C HIS A 298 1.41 0.57 4.42
N ALA A 299 2.52 0.19 3.77
CA ALA A 299 2.48 -0.56 2.50
C ALA A 299 1.68 -1.86 2.57
N MET A 300 1.84 -2.59 3.67
CA MET A 300 1.13 -3.85 3.87
C MET A 300 -0.38 -3.66 3.98
N ASP A 301 -0.84 -2.51 4.48
CA ASP A 301 -2.27 -2.25 4.64
C ASP A 301 -2.91 -1.91 3.29
N ALA A 302 -2.23 -1.18 2.41
CA ALA A 302 -2.66 -0.97 1.03
C ALA A 302 -2.80 -2.31 0.27
N ILE A 303 -1.79 -3.18 0.38
CA ILE A 303 -1.81 -4.52 -0.24
C ILE A 303 -2.99 -5.34 0.27
N LYS A 304 -3.16 -5.44 1.59
CA LYS A 304 -4.30 -6.15 2.20
C LYS A 304 -5.64 -5.55 1.81
N MET A 305 -5.73 -4.22 1.71
CA MET A 305 -6.94 -3.52 1.28
C MET A 305 -7.33 -3.98 -0.13
N ALA A 306 -6.42 -3.89 -1.10
CA ALA A 306 -6.64 -4.35 -2.47
C ALA A 306 -7.05 -5.84 -2.54
N MET A 307 -6.36 -6.70 -1.80
CA MET A 307 -6.66 -8.14 -1.76
C MET A 307 -8.01 -8.47 -1.11
N SER A 308 -8.50 -7.58 -0.26
CA SER A 308 -9.81 -7.71 0.40
C SER A 308 -10.96 -7.13 -0.41
N MET A 309 -10.69 -6.54 -1.58
CA MET A 309 -11.71 -5.96 -2.45
C MET A 309 -12.68 -7.02 -2.94
N ARG A 310 -13.97 -6.76 -2.76
CA ARG A 310 -15.06 -7.62 -3.22
C ARG A 310 -16.11 -6.78 -3.93
N MET A 311 -16.80 -7.41 -4.87
CA MET A 311 -17.98 -6.81 -5.50
C MET A 311 -18.96 -6.34 -4.43
N TYR A 312 -19.35 -5.08 -4.51
CA TYR A 312 -20.33 -4.50 -3.60
C TYR A 312 -21.75 -4.78 -4.13
N PRO A 313 -22.74 -5.19 -3.30
CA PRO A 313 -24.08 -5.60 -3.74
C PRO A 313 -24.90 -4.44 -4.32
N SER A 314 -24.59 -4.10 -5.57
CA SER A 314 -25.25 -3.14 -6.46
C SER A 314 -24.44 -2.97 -7.75
N GLY A 315 -23.15 -3.33 -7.77
CA GLY A 315 -22.30 -3.33 -8.95
C GLY A 315 -22.39 -4.64 -9.74
N GLN A 316 -22.71 -4.58 -11.03
CA GLN A 316 -22.44 -5.67 -11.97
C GLN A 316 -21.20 -5.32 -12.79
N LEU A 317 -20.20 -6.20 -12.84
CA LEU A 317 -19.17 -6.11 -13.88
C LEU A 317 -19.78 -6.59 -15.19
N LYS A 318 -19.72 -5.76 -16.23
CA LYS A 318 -20.06 -6.22 -17.59
C LYS A 318 -19.00 -7.22 -18.04
N GLY A 319 -19.35 -8.52 -18.02
CA GLY A 319 -18.62 -9.55 -18.76
C GLY A 319 -17.31 -10.05 -18.16
N ALA A 320 -17.04 -9.90 -16.86
CA ALA A 320 -15.89 -10.53 -16.22
C ALA A 320 -16.27 -11.22 -14.91
N GLN A 321 -15.89 -12.49 -14.75
CA GLN A 321 -15.90 -13.15 -13.45
C GLN A 321 -14.72 -12.65 -12.61
N TYR A 322 -15.01 -12.39 -11.32
CA TYR A 322 -14.06 -11.95 -10.30
C TYR A 322 -13.24 -13.13 -9.78
#